data_AF-A0A3M6K2H7-F1
#
_entry.id   AF-A0A3M6K2H7-F1
#
_cell.length_a   1.000
_cell.length_b   1.000
_cell.length_c   1.000
_cell.angle_alpha   90.00
_cell.angle_beta   90.00
_cell.angle_gamma   90.00
#
_symmetry.space_group_name_H-M   'P 1'
#
loop_
_entity.id
_entity.type
_entity.pdbx_description
1 polymer ?
#
loop_
_entity_poly.entity_id
_entity_poly.type
_entity_poly.pdbx_seq_one_letter_code
_entity_poly.pdbx_strand_id
1 'polypeptide(L)'
;MITALYLAHLNPVTKAHVEIIEELKKDADVVKVMPVVFKDGENEINSKSFPFNFKTRKKMLESVFGDSIQITDDYAFFAPFKKYMPPLLSPKSWQLRKQILRGVEGEYFSYTGDKAEGYMLKIYRLKPKVGERKSLSAASVKEKLYDAALGKKSS
;
A
#
# COMPACT_ATOMS: atom_id res chain seq x y z
N MET A 1 -9.36 17.85 10.75
CA MET A 1 -8.23 17.18 10.11
C MET A 1 -8.66 15.78 9.72
N ILE A 2 -8.61 15.50 8.42
CA ILE A 2 -8.99 14.22 7.82
C ILE A 2 -7.72 13.59 7.24
N THR A 3 -7.45 12.34 7.60
CA THR A 3 -6.32 11.57 7.06
C THR A 3 -6.80 10.50 6.08
N ALA A 4 -6.35 10.56 4.84
CA ALA A 4 -6.53 9.47 3.86
C ALA A 4 -5.42 8.42 4.03
N LEU A 5 -5.82 7.16 4.20
CA LEU A 5 -4.91 6.02 4.32
C LEU A 5 -4.85 5.28 2.99
N TYR A 6 -3.68 5.28 2.36
CA TYR A 6 -3.46 4.51 1.14
C TYR A 6 -2.58 3.29 1.39
N LEU A 7 -3.23 2.13 1.52
CA LEU A 7 -2.61 0.83 1.77
C LEU A 7 -2.40 0.14 0.42
N ALA A 8 -1.16 -0.03 -0.03
CA ALA A 8 -0.91 -0.57 -1.37
C ALA A 8 0.41 -1.30 -1.49
N HIS A 9 0.51 -2.20 -2.47
CA HIS A 9 1.75 -2.94 -2.73
C HIS A 9 2.87 -2.06 -3.32
N LEU A 10 2.53 -1.13 -4.22
CA LEU A 10 3.45 -0.18 -4.84
C LEU A 10 4.70 -0.84 -5.47
N ASN A 11 4.50 -1.96 -6.17
CA ASN A 11 5.57 -2.78 -6.74
C ASN A 11 5.44 -2.92 -8.26
N PRO A 12 5.95 -1.96 -9.07
CA PRO A 12 6.52 -0.66 -8.68
C PRO A 12 5.46 0.43 -8.44
N VAL A 13 5.90 1.64 -8.08
CA VAL A 13 5.05 2.85 -8.17
C VAL A 13 4.74 3.12 -9.64
N THR A 14 3.49 3.45 -9.96
CA THR A 14 2.99 3.62 -11.33
C THR A 14 2.18 4.90 -11.43
N LYS A 15 1.89 5.35 -12.65
CA LYS A 15 1.03 6.52 -12.88
C LYS A 15 -0.35 6.40 -12.22
N ALA A 16 -0.91 5.20 -12.18
CA ALA A 16 -2.19 4.95 -11.49
C ALA A 16 -2.09 5.26 -9.98
N HIS A 17 -0.98 4.87 -9.33
CA HIS A 17 -0.76 5.22 -7.93
C HIS A 17 -0.63 6.73 -7.75
N VAL A 18 0.01 7.42 -8.70
CA VAL A 18 0.15 8.88 -8.66
C VAL A 18 -1.21 9.58 -8.75
N GLU A 19 -2.04 9.17 -9.71
CA GLU A 19 -3.40 9.71 -9.88
C GLU A 19 -4.26 9.50 -8.63
N ILE A 20 -4.20 8.31 -8.03
CA ILE A 20 -4.93 8.01 -6.79
C ILE A 20 -4.48 8.95 -5.65
N ILE A 21 -3.17 9.12 -5.46
CA ILE A 21 -2.65 9.97 -4.38
C ILE A 21 -3.07 11.44 -4.60
N GLU A 22 -3.03 11.94 -5.83
CA GLU A 22 -3.50 13.28 -6.17
C GLU A 22 -5.01 13.46 -5.97
N GLU A 23 -5.82 12.43 -6.22
CA GLU A 23 -7.24 12.43 -5.86
C GLU A 23 -7.44 12.48 -4.34
N LEU A 24 -6.68 11.68 -3.58
CA LEU A 24 -6.77 11.67 -2.12
C LEU A 24 -6.38 13.00 -1.48
N LYS A 25 -5.43 13.73 -2.06
CA LYS A 25 -5.01 15.07 -1.61
C LYS A 25 -6.11 16.13 -1.74
N LYS A 26 -7.11 15.90 -2.60
CA LYS A 26 -8.28 16.80 -2.71
C LYS A 26 -9.32 16.55 -1.63
N ASP A 27 -9.38 15.31 -1.12
CA ASP A 27 -10.41 14.85 -0.19
C ASP A 27 -9.95 14.77 1.27
N ALA A 28 -8.66 14.99 1.54
CA ALA A 28 -8.05 14.87 2.86
C ALA A 28 -6.95 15.90 3.09
N ASP A 29 -6.78 16.31 4.34
CA ASP A 29 -5.71 17.23 4.77
C ASP A 29 -4.35 16.54 4.74
N VAL A 30 -4.30 15.24 5.05
CA VAL A 30 -3.08 14.43 5.04
C VAL A 30 -3.32 13.14 4.28
N VAL A 31 -2.39 12.81 3.38
CA VAL A 31 -2.35 11.52 2.72
C VAL A 31 -1.20 10.69 3.29
N LYS A 32 -1.56 9.61 3.97
CA LYS A 32 -0.62 8.64 4.52
C LYS A 32 -0.54 7.42 3.61
N VAL A 33 0.57 7.30 2.89
CA VAL A 33 0.86 6.19 1.99
C VAL A 33 1.68 5.13 2.72
N MET A 34 1.20 3.90 2.67
CA MET A 34 1.76 2.76 3.39
C MET A 34 2.01 1.61 2.41
N PRO A 35 3.22 1.54 1.82
CA PRO A 35 3.65 0.38 1.08
C PRO A 35 3.60 -0.87 1.97
N VAL A 36 2.97 -1.95 1.48
CA VAL A 36 2.94 -3.24 2.21
C VAL A 36 4.37 -3.74 2.45
N VAL A 37 4.70 -4.10 3.69
CA VAL A 37 6.00 -4.69 4.05
C VAL A 37 5.78 -6.06 4.66
N PHE A 38 6.54 -7.06 4.23
CA PHE A 38 6.57 -8.38 4.87
C PHE A 38 7.90 -8.52 5.59
N LYS A 39 7.88 -8.85 6.88
CA LYS A 39 9.08 -8.99 7.72
C LYS A 39 9.18 -10.38 8.33
N ASP A 40 10.39 -10.91 8.40
CA ASP A 40 10.78 -12.03 9.26
C ASP A 40 11.88 -11.57 10.22
N GLY A 41 11.50 -11.35 11.48
CA GLY A 41 12.31 -10.59 12.43
C GLY A 41 12.56 -9.16 11.93
N GLU A 42 13.83 -8.81 11.76
CA GLU A 42 14.27 -7.49 11.25
C GLU A 42 14.41 -7.45 9.72
N ASN A 43 14.32 -8.60 9.04
CA ASN A 43 14.55 -8.70 7.60
C ASN A 43 13.25 -8.48 6.82
N GLU A 44 13.27 -7.58 5.82
CA GLU A 44 12.18 -7.47 4.83
C GLU A 44 12.27 -8.62 3.82
N ILE A 45 11.16 -9.31 3.59
CA ILE A 45 11.06 -10.40 2.62
C ILE A 45 10.63 -9.82 1.27
N ASN A 46 11.53 -9.90 0.30
CA ASN A 46 11.24 -9.59 -1.10
C ASN A 46 10.98 -10.88 -1.88
N SER A 47 10.22 -10.78 -2.96
CA SER A 47 9.98 -11.90 -3.88
C SER A 47 9.88 -11.42 -5.32
N LYS A 48 9.76 -12.33 -6.29
CA LYS A 48 9.46 -11.96 -7.69
C LYS A 48 8.15 -11.15 -7.81
N SER A 49 7.21 -11.36 -6.90
CA SER A 49 5.97 -10.57 -6.85
C SER A 49 6.15 -9.20 -6.19
N PHE A 50 7.13 -9.08 -5.29
CA PHE A 50 7.49 -7.87 -4.53
C PHE A 50 8.98 -7.59 -4.66
N PRO A 51 9.46 -7.18 -5.86
CA PRO A 51 10.89 -7.07 -6.12
C PRO A 51 11.55 -5.89 -5.40
N PHE A 52 10.78 -4.85 -5.03
CA PHE A 52 11.32 -3.64 -4.42
C PHE A 52 11.03 -3.58 -2.92
N ASN A 53 12.09 -3.38 -2.13
CA ASN A 53 11.95 -3.20 -0.68
C ASN A 53 11.30 -1.84 -0.34
N PHE A 54 10.93 -1.65 0.92
CA PHE A 54 10.30 -0.43 1.40
C PHE A 54 11.14 0.81 1.09
N LYS A 55 12.45 0.76 1.34
CA LYS A 55 13.37 1.88 1.10
C LYS A 55 13.35 2.35 -0.36
N THR A 56 13.35 1.42 -1.31
CA THR A 56 13.29 1.73 -2.74
C THR A 56 11.92 2.32 -3.13
N ARG A 57 10.83 1.72 -2.66
CA ARG A 57 9.46 2.23 -2.94
C ARG A 57 9.23 3.61 -2.31
N LYS A 58 9.75 3.84 -1.11
CA LYS A 58 9.74 5.15 -0.45
C LYS A 58 10.44 6.22 -1.30
N LYS A 59 11.66 5.93 -1.78
CA LYS A 59 12.36 6.84 -2.70
C LYS A 59 11.59 7.12 -3.98
N MET A 60 10.93 6.12 -4.56
CA MET A 60 10.08 6.32 -5.74
C MET A 60 8.93 7.29 -5.45
N LEU A 61 8.26 7.16 -4.31
CA LEU A 61 7.21 8.09 -3.89
C LEU A 61 7.75 9.50 -3.59
N GLU A 62 8.85 9.60 -2.85
CA GLU A 62 9.52 10.88 -2.53
C GLU A 62 9.97 11.60 -3.80
N SER A 63 10.42 10.88 -4.83
CA SER A 63 10.83 11.48 -6.10
C SER A 63 9.68 12.14 -6.87
N VAL A 64 8.43 11.74 -6.60
CA VAL A 64 7.22 12.28 -7.25
C VAL A 64 6.54 13.33 -6.39
N PHE A 65 6.45 13.09 -5.07
CA PHE A 65 5.62 13.87 -4.16
C PHE A 65 6.41 14.73 -3.17
N GLY A 66 7.72 14.55 -3.06
CA GLY A 66 8.54 15.18 -2.02
C GLY A 66 7.93 14.94 -0.64
N ASP A 67 7.77 16.03 0.11
CA ASP A 67 7.21 16.02 1.47
C ASP A 67 5.68 16.23 1.50
N SER A 68 5.00 16.22 0.33
CA SER A 68 3.55 16.47 0.26
C SER A 68 2.69 15.30 0.76
N ILE A 69 3.30 14.16 1.08
CA ILE A 69 2.62 12.97 1.59
C ILE A 69 3.43 12.35 2.74
N GLN A 70 2.75 11.64 3.64
CA GLN A 70 3.42 10.87 4.69
C GLN A 70 3.64 9.43 4.22
N ILE A 71 4.90 8.98 4.19
CA ILE A 71 5.26 7.63 3.76
C ILE A 71 5.79 6.84 4.98
N THR A 72 5.08 5.77 5.35
CA THR A 72 5.39 4.98 6.55
C THR A 72 5.39 3.49 6.26
N ASP A 73 6.15 2.71 7.04
CA ASP A 73 6.16 1.24 6.98
C ASP A 73 5.14 0.62 7.96
N ASP A 74 4.13 1.39 8.35
CA ASP A 74 3.10 1.01 9.33
C ASP A 74 2.20 -0.15 8.87
N TYR A 75 2.17 -0.43 7.56
CA TYR A 75 1.48 -1.59 7.00
C TYR A 75 2.43 -2.78 6.84
N ALA A 76 3.00 -3.20 7.97
CA ALA A 76 3.95 -4.31 8.05
C ALA A 76 3.32 -5.59 8.62
N PHE A 77 3.56 -6.70 7.93
CA PHE A 77 3.16 -8.05 8.34
C PHE A 77 4.39 -8.82 8.80
N PHE A 78 4.34 -9.38 10.02
CA PHE A 78 5.44 -10.16 10.59
C PHE A 78 5.14 -11.67 10.52
N ALA A 79 6.12 -12.48 10.11
CA ALA A 79 5.98 -13.93 10.07
C ALA A 79 5.57 -14.52 11.44
N PRO A 80 4.72 -15.57 11.47
CA PRO A 80 4.04 -16.20 10.34
C PRO A 80 2.77 -15.42 9.90
N PHE A 81 2.61 -15.20 8.59
CA PHE A 81 1.57 -14.33 8.03
C PHE A 81 0.13 -14.85 8.16
N LYS A 82 -0.06 -16.15 8.36
CA LYS A 82 -1.39 -16.75 8.57
C LYS A 82 -2.13 -16.15 9.77
N LYS A 83 -1.39 -15.57 10.72
CA LYS A 83 -1.94 -14.91 11.92
C LYS A 83 -2.76 -13.64 11.62
N TYR A 84 -2.70 -13.08 10.41
CA TYR A 84 -3.46 -11.90 10.00
C TYR A 84 -4.72 -12.23 9.18
N MET A 85 -4.99 -13.51 8.91
CA MET A 85 -6.19 -13.92 8.17
C MET A 85 -7.41 -14.02 9.09
N PRO A 86 -8.63 -13.66 8.63
CA PRO A 86 -9.86 -13.92 9.38
C PRO A 86 -10.08 -15.43 9.52
N PRO A 87 -10.46 -15.90 10.73
CA PRO A 87 -11.90 -16.03 11.03
C PRO A 87 -12.38 -15.32 12.31
N LEU A 88 -11.49 -14.81 13.17
CA LEU A 88 -11.83 -14.22 14.49
C LEU A 88 -10.86 -13.11 14.97
N LEU A 89 -10.41 -12.21 14.07
CA LEU A 89 -9.64 -10.98 14.43
C LEU A 89 -8.59 -11.20 15.54
N SER A 90 -7.52 -11.93 15.21
CA SER A 90 -6.48 -12.28 16.18
C SER A 90 -5.86 -11.03 16.86
N PRO A 91 -5.21 -11.17 18.03
CA PRO A 91 -4.45 -10.07 18.63
C PRO A 91 -3.44 -9.44 17.66
N LYS A 92 -2.88 -10.23 16.72
CA LYS A 92 -1.98 -9.74 15.67
C LYS A 92 -2.69 -8.92 14.60
N SER A 93 -3.91 -9.30 14.21
CA SER A 93 -4.78 -8.49 13.35
C SER A 93 -5.09 -7.12 13.99
N TRP A 94 -5.38 -7.08 15.30
CA TRP A 94 -5.58 -5.81 16.00
C TRP A 94 -4.30 -5.01 16.17
N GLN A 95 -3.16 -5.68 16.37
CA GLN A 95 -1.84 -5.04 16.40
C GLN A 95 -1.52 -4.39 15.05
N LEU A 96 -1.84 -5.04 13.93
CA LEU A 96 -1.70 -4.47 12.59
C LEU A 96 -2.57 -3.23 12.42
N ARG A 97 -3.84 -3.29 12.84
CA ARG A 97 -4.72 -2.11 12.82
C ARG A 97 -4.15 -0.94 13.63
N LYS A 98 -3.61 -1.22 14.82
CA LYS A 98 -2.97 -0.18 15.67
C LYS A 98 -1.74 0.41 14.98
N GLN A 99 -0.95 -0.39 14.27
CA GLN A 99 0.21 0.09 13.50
C GLN A 99 -0.24 1.01 12.36
N ILE A 100 -1.22 0.59 11.55
CA ILE A 100 -1.77 1.39 10.44
C ILE A 100 -2.23 2.77 10.93
N LEU A 101 -2.91 2.81 12.08
CA LEU A 101 -3.46 4.04 12.66
C LEU A 101 -2.48 4.83 13.53
N ARG A 102 -1.21 4.43 13.60
CA ARG A 102 -0.19 5.16 14.35
C ARG A 102 -0.01 6.57 13.77
N GLY A 103 -0.12 7.60 14.62
CA GLY A 103 -0.01 9.00 14.20
C GLY A 103 -1.18 9.51 13.34
N VAL A 104 -2.28 8.75 13.23
CA VAL A 104 -3.50 9.22 12.57
C VAL A 104 -4.35 9.95 13.61
N GLU A 105 -4.47 11.26 13.46
CA GLU A 105 -5.26 12.12 14.34
C GLU A 105 -6.61 12.47 13.68
N GLY A 106 -7.67 12.53 14.48
CA GLY A 106 -8.99 12.93 14.01
C GLY A 106 -9.68 11.89 13.12
N GLU A 107 -10.33 12.38 12.07
CA GLU A 107 -11.08 11.54 11.14
C GLU A 107 -10.15 10.90 10.11
N TYR A 108 -10.50 9.69 9.67
CA TYR A 108 -9.73 9.00 8.64
C TYR A 108 -10.61 8.10 7.79
N PHE A 109 -10.13 7.80 6.58
CA PHE A 109 -10.69 6.79 5.70
C PHE A 109 -9.56 6.07 4.96
N SER A 110 -9.76 4.79 4.64
CA SER A 110 -8.82 4.06 3.78
C SER A 110 -9.27 4.06 2.33
N TYR A 111 -8.36 4.13 1.37
CA TYR A 111 -8.68 3.99 -0.04
C TYR A 111 -8.32 2.59 -0.54
N THR A 112 -9.21 1.99 -1.33
CA THR A 112 -8.90 0.80 -2.13
C THR A 112 -9.62 0.86 -3.48
N GLY A 113 -8.97 0.34 -4.53
CA GLY A 113 -9.60 0.15 -5.83
C GLY A 113 -10.18 -1.26 -6.02
N ASP A 114 -10.12 -2.12 -5.00
CA ASP A 114 -10.55 -3.51 -5.05
C ASP A 114 -11.70 -3.77 -4.06
N LYS A 115 -12.78 -4.37 -4.55
CA LYS A 115 -13.98 -4.63 -3.74
C LYS A 115 -13.71 -5.64 -2.62
N ALA A 116 -12.94 -6.70 -2.90
CA ALA A 116 -12.62 -7.73 -1.91
C ALA A 116 -11.68 -7.18 -0.82
N GLU A 117 -10.69 -6.37 -1.21
CA GLU A 117 -9.87 -5.62 -0.26
C GLU A 117 -10.74 -4.67 0.59
N GLY A 118 -11.73 -4.00 -0.02
CA GLY A 118 -12.69 -3.17 0.69
C GLY A 118 -13.45 -3.93 1.79
N TYR A 119 -13.90 -5.16 1.53
CA TYR A 119 -14.52 -5.99 2.57
C TYR A 119 -13.55 -6.28 3.71
N MET A 120 -12.29 -6.63 3.40
CA MET A 120 -11.27 -6.87 4.41
C MET A 120 -11.02 -5.62 5.26
N LEU A 121 -10.84 -4.45 4.64
CA LEU A 121 -10.64 -3.19 5.36
C LEU A 121 -11.84 -2.83 6.26
N LYS A 122 -13.07 -3.17 5.85
CA LYS A 122 -14.27 -3.00 6.66
C LYS A 122 -14.24 -3.90 7.91
N ILE A 123 -13.83 -5.16 7.77
CA ILE A 123 -13.63 -6.09 8.90
C ILE A 123 -12.62 -5.50 9.91
N TYR A 124 -11.56 -4.87 9.41
CA TYR A 124 -10.56 -4.17 10.22
C TYR A 124 -11.00 -2.80 10.76
N ARG A 125 -12.25 -2.37 10.50
CA ARG A 125 -12.78 -1.04 10.86
C ARG A 125 -11.88 0.10 10.35
N LEU A 126 -11.35 -0.03 9.14
CA LEU A 126 -10.49 0.97 8.49
C LEU A 126 -11.25 1.97 7.60
N LYS A 127 -12.60 1.90 7.58
CA LYS A 127 -13.48 2.84 6.86
C LYS A 127 -13.09 2.98 5.37
N PRO A 128 -13.20 1.90 4.57
CA PRO A 128 -12.81 1.93 3.16
C PRO A 128 -13.75 2.78 2.31
N LYS A 129 -13.16 3.70 1.52
CA LYS A 129 -13.75 4.27 0.31
C LYS A 129 -13.26 3.45 -0.89
N VAL A 130 -14.19 2.85 -1.62
CA VAL A 130 -13.89 2.07 -2.82
C VAL A 130 -13.90 3.01 -4.01
N GLY A 131 -12.73 3.25 -4.61
CA GLY A 131 -12.59 4.04 -5.82
C GLY A 131 -12.75 3.22 -7.09
N GLU A 132 -12.76 3.88 -8.24
CA GLU A 132 -12.76 3.21 -9.54
C GLU A 132 -11.38 2.61 -9.88
N ARG A 133 -11.39 1.43 -10.50
CA ARG A 133 -10.17 0.74 -10.90
C ARG A 133 -9.51 1.49 -12.06
N LYS A 134 -8.33 2.09 -11.82
CA LYS A 134 -7.52 2.73 -12.86
C LYS A 134 -6.98 1.69 -13.86
N SER A 135 -6.80 2.10 -15.12
CA SER A 135 -6.50 1.21 -16.26
C SER A 135 -5.08 0.62 -16.26
N LEU A 136 -4.10 1.30 -15.67
CA LEU A 136 -2.70 0.84 -15.63
C LEU A 136 -2.42 0.01 -14.38
N SER A 137 -2.25 -1.30 -14.56
CA SER A 137 -1.91 -2.22 -13.46
C SER A 137 -0.40 -2.31 -13.22
N ALA A 138 0.00 -2.38 -11.94
CA ALA A 138 1.39 -2.59 -11.55
C ALA A 138 1.96 -3.93 -12.07
N ALA A 139 1.10 -4.93 -12.27
CA ALA A 139 1.49 -6.22 -12.85
C ALA A 139 2.01 -6.07 -14.29
N SER A 140 1.29 -5.32 -15.14
CA SER A 140 1.71 -5.09 -16.53
C SER A 140 3.02 -4.29 -16.61
N VAL A 141 3.20 -3.29 -15.74
CA VAL A 141 4.46 -2.53 -15.67
C VAL A 141 5.62 -3.43 -15.24
N LYS A 142 5.39 -4.30 -14.25
CA LYS A 142 6.39 -5.24 -13.76
C LYS A 142 6.80 -6.26 -14.82
N GLU A 143 5.85 -6.80 -15.59
CA GLU A 143 6.16 -7.70 -16.71
C GLU A 143 7.01 -7.00 -17.76
N LYS A 144 6.63 -5.78 -18.18
CA LYS A 144 7.44 -4.99 -19.12
C LYS A 144 8.86 -4.72 -18.60
N LEU A 145 9.02 -4.46 -17.30
CA LEU A 145 10.34 -4.31 -16.68
C LEU A 145 11.16 -5.61 -16.73
N TYR A 146 10.55 -6.75 -16.42
CA TYR A 146 11.24 -8.04 -16.50
C TYR A 146 11.60 -8.41 -17.94
N ASP A 147 10.70 -8.20 -18.89
CA ASP A 147 10.95 -8.48 -20.30
C ASP A 147 12.08 -7.60 -20.85
N ALA A 148 12.08 -6.30 -20.52
CA ALA A 148 13.16 -5.39 -20.87
C ALA A 148 14.50 -5.81 -20.24
N ALA A 149 14.50 -6.17 -18.95
CA ALA A 149 15.71 -6.63 -18.25
C ALA A 149 16.24 -7.97 -18.80
N LEU A 150 15.37 -8.83 -19.33
CA LEU A 150 15.72 -10.09 -19.97
C LEU A 150 16.06 -9.94 -21.47
N GLY A 151 16.10 -8.71 -22.01
CA GLY A 151 16.41 -8.45 -23.41
C GLY A 151 15.34 -8.92 -24.40
N LYS A 152 14.12 -9.23 -23.93
CA LYS A 152 13.00 -9.53 -24.82
C LYS A 152 12.51 -8.22 -25.41
N LYS A 153 12.68 -8.06 -26.72
CA LYS A 153 12.12 -6.91 -27.45
C LYS A 153 10.61 -6.91 -27.26
N SER A 154 10.09 -5.82 -26.70
CA SER A 154 8.68 -5.48 -26.80
C SER A 154 8.35 -5.37 -28.29
N SER A 155 7.61 -6.36 -28.82
CA SER A 155 6.98 -6.27 -30.14
C SER A 155 5.75 -5.38 -30.07
#